data_AF-A0A1F9K2S4-F1
#
_entry.id   AF-A0A1F9K2S4-F1
#
_cell.length_a   1.000
_cell.length_b   1.000
_cell.length_c   1.000
_cell.angle_alpha   90.00
_cell.angle_beta   90.00
_cell.angle_gamma   90.00
#
_symmetry.space_group_name_H-M   'P 1'
#
loop_
_entity.id
_entity.type
_entity.pdbx_description
1 polymer ?
#
loop_
_entity_poly.entity_id
_entity_poly.type
_entity_poly.pdbx_seq_one_letter_code
_entity_poly.pdbx_strand_id
1 'polypeptide(L)'
;MESLSPSLPISILLIFLAGLFLGWLFLRHLKVLLAERKEDQSLLMIQQQIDQLRAQFAQVLDSNTQLIHQQLGQLLGNVNERLRENSGVLQKTQQALGERLDNAARVVGNVQKSLGSLEEANRKIYDVGKDIASLQEILRAPKLRGGLGEFFLGDLLSQILPPDHFTTQYSFRSGEKVDAAIRLGGSLVPVDSKFPLENFRRMLEAVSDEEKTRARRQFMADVKKHVDAIASKYILPDEGTYDFALMYIPAENVYYETIIKDDSLGGERSLSQYALGKRVIPVSPNSFYAYLQAIVLGLKGMKIEEHAKEIIQYLSRLEGDFAKFKEEFTLLGKHLGHAQSSFQSAEKRLDQFGQKLLAADSGERKLPGP
;
A
#
# COMPACT_ATOMS: atom_id res chain seq x y z
N MET A 1 -38.68 146.17 0.02
CA MET A 1 -39.16 144.95 0.69
C MET A 1 -38.79 143.78 -0.20
N GLU A 2 -38.02 142.86 0.38
CA GLU A 2 -37.53 141.53 -0.03
C GLU A 2 -37.51 141.09 -1.50
N SER A 3 -36.28 140.78 -1.95
CA SER A 3 -35.93 140.01 -3.14
C SER A 3 -35.91 138.50 -2.85
N LEU A 4 -36.69 137.71 -3.59
CA LEU A 4 -36.53 136.25 -3.67
C LEU A 4 -35.49 135.90 -4.76
N SER A 5 -34.49 135.07 -4.40
CA SER A 5 -33.38 134.65 -5.27
C SER A 5 -33.70 133.33 -6.04
N PRO A 6 -33.16 133.14 -7.27
CA PRO A 6 -33.49 132.01 -8.14
C PRO A 6 -32.53 130.80 -8.02
N SER A 7 -32.12 130.39 -6.81
CA SER A 7 -31.06 129.38 -6.62
C SER A 7 -31.53 127.95 -6.30
N LEU A 8 -32.83 127.67 -6.20
CA LEU A 8 -33.34 126.34 -5.84
C LEU A 8 -33.07 125.19 -6.85
N PRO A 9 -33.08 125.37 -8.19
CA PRO A 9 -32.99 124.22 -9.10
C PRO A 9 -31.58 123.61 -9.24
N ILE A 10 -30.52 124.39 -8.98
CA ILE A 10 -29.12 123.93 -9.15
C ILE A 10 -28.71 122.99 -8.01
N SER A 11 -29.18 123.25 -6.80
CA SER A 11 -28.86 122.45 -5.60
C SER A 11 -29.44 121.03 -5.68
N ILE A 12 -30.64 120.88 -6.28
CA ILE A 12 -31.29 119.58 -6.44
C ILE A 12 -30.53 118.70 -7.44
N LEU A 13 -30.02 119.29 -8.53
CA LEU A 13 -29.26 118.58 -9.55
C LEU A 13 -27.92 118.06 -9.00
N LEU A 14 -27.23 118.84 -8.16
CA LEU A 14 -25.98 118.45 -7.52
C LEU A 14 -26.17 117.29 -6.53
N ILE A 15 -27.26 117.29 -5.76
CA ILE A 15 -27.58 116.19 -4.84
C ILE A 15 -27.89 114.90 -5.61
N PHE A 16 -28.59 115.00 -6.74
CA PHE A 16 -28.90 113.84 -7.58
C PHE A 16 -27.65 113.23 -8.24
N LEU A 17 -26.75 114.08 -8.74
CA LEU A 17 -25.45 113.65 -9.29
C LEU A 17 -24.55 113.03 -8.22
N ALA A 18 -24.51 113.60 -7.02
CA ALA A 18 -23.77 113.04 -5.88
C ALA A 18 -24.33 111.67 -5.45
N GLY A 19 -25.66 111.50 -5.46
CA GLY A 19 -26.33 110.24 -5.19
C GLY A 19 -26.01 109.16 -6.23
N LEU A 20 -26.02 109.50 -7.52
CA LEU A 20 -25.64 108.58 -8.60
C LEU A 20 -24.17 108.17 -8.52
N PHE A 21 -23.28 109.10 -8.17
CA PHE A 21 -21.85 108.82 -8.01
C PHE A 21 -21.57 107.91 -6.81
N LEU A 22 -22.23 108.15 -5.67
CA LEU A 22 -22.14 107.29 -4.49
C LEU A 22 -22.73 105.90 -4.76
N GLY A 23 -23.85 105.81 -5.49
CA GLY A 23 -24.44 104.54 -5.91
C GLY A 23 -23.52 103.75 -6.84
N TRP A 24 -22.86 104.42 -7.79
CA TRP A 24 -21.88 103.79 -8.68
C TRP A 24 -20.64 103.31 -7.92
N LEU A 25 -20.13 104.12 -6.98
CA LEU A 25 -19.02 103.73 -6.11
C LEU A 25 -19.38 102.52 -5.25
N PHE A 26 -20.58 102.48 -4.68
CA PHE A 26 -21.05 101.36 -3.87
C PHE A 26 -21.20 100.07 -4.71
N LEU A 27 -21.78 100.15 -5.90
CA LEU A 27 -21.90 99.01 -6.81
C LEU A 27 -20.53 98.50 -7.29
N ARG A 28 -19.58 99.39 -7.55
CA ARG A 28 -18.20 99.03 -7.89
C ARG A 28 -17.50 98.37 -6.71
N HIS A 29 -17.67 98.92 -5.50
CA HIS A 29 -17.06 98.35 -4.30
C HIS A 29 -17.65 96.98 -3.95
N LEU A 30 -18.96 96.79 -4.18
CA LEU A 30 -19.66 95.53 -3.97
C LEU A 30 -19.25 94.46 -5.00
N LYS A 31 -19.03 94.83 -6.27
CA LYS A 31 -18.47 93.92 -7.29
C LYS A 31 -17.06 93.45 -6.96
N VAL A 32 -16.20 94.34 -6.44
CA VAL A 32 -14.83 93.97 -6.04
C VAL A 32 -14.84 93.02 -4.83
N LEU A 33 -15.70 93.25 -3.85
CA LEU A 33 -15.83 92.38 -2.68
C LEU A 33 -16.43 90.99 -2.99
N LEU A 34 -17.27 90.88 -4.02
CA LEU A 34 -17.85 89.61 -4.45
C LEU A 34 -16.91 88.79 -5.36
N ALA A 35 -15.96 89.44 -6.05
CA ALA A 35 -15.07 88.79 -7.01
C ALA A 35 -13.81 88.15 -6.38
N GLU A 36 -13.37 88.59 -5.20
CA GLU A 36 -12.05 88.17 -4.66
C GLU A 36 -12.06 86.96 -3.71
N ARG A 37 -13.21 86.36 -3.36
CA ARG A 37 -13.26 85.43 -2.20
C ARG A 37 -13.77 84.01 -2.44
N LYS A 38 -14.02 83.56 -3.67
CA LYS A 38 -14.71 82.26 -3.89
C LYS A 38 -14.11 81.25 -4.88
N GLU A 39 -13.12 81.60 -5.72
CA GLU A 39 -12.61 80.64 -6.72
C GLU A 39 -11.20 80.10 -6.41
N ASP A 40 -10.21 80.93 -6.10
CA ASP A 40 -8.81 80.45 -6.00
C ASP A 40 -8.52 79.60 -4.74
N GLN A 41 -9.10 79.95 -3.59
CA GLN A 41 -8.73 79.32 -2.31
C GLN A 41 -9.33 77.90 -2.15
N SER A 42 -10.52 77.67 -2.70
CA SER A 42 -11.16 76.34 -2.74
C SER A 42 -10.52 75.42 -3.77
N LEU A 43 -10.08 75.96 -4.92
CA LEU A 43 -9.37 75.18 -5.95
C LEU A 43 -8.00 74.70 -5.45
N LEU A 44 -7.26 75.58 -4.75
CA LEU A 44 -5.97 75.22 -4.14
C LEU A 44 -6.10 74.12 -3.07
N MET A 45 -7.13 74.16 -2.22
CA MET A 45 -7.37 73.11 -1.22
C MET A 45 -7.76 71.77 -1.84
N ILE A 46 -8.58 71.77 -2.90
CA ILE A 46 -8.99 70.54 -3.59
C ILE A 46 -7.79 69.93 -4.34
N GLN A 47 -6.94 70.76 -4.96
CA GLN A 47 -5.75 70.30 -5.65
C GLN A 47 -4.73 69.67 -4.68
N GLN A 48 -4.51 70.30 -3.52
CA GLN A 48 -3.67 69.72 -2.46
C GLN A 48 -4.24 68.42 -1.88
N GLN A 49 -5.57 68.31 -1.71
CA GLN A 49 -6.21 67.07 -1.26
C GLN A 49 -6.08 65.94 -2.29
N ILE A 50 -6.20 66.24 -3.59
CA ILE A 50 -6.02 65.26 -4.66
C ILE A 50 -4.57 64.80 -4.75
N ASP A 51 -3.59 65.69 -4.60
CA ASP A 51 -2.18 65.31 -4.61
C ASP A 51 -1.79 64.48 -3.38
N GLN A 52 -2.32 64.81 -2.21
CA GLN A 52 -2.15 63.98 -1.01
C GLN A 52 -2.80 62.60 -1.16
N LEU A 53 -3.99 62.52 -1.75
CA LEU A 53 -4.64 61.24 -2.05
C LEU A 53 -3.85 60.43 -3.08
N ARG A 54 -3.32 61.05 -4.14
CA ARG A 54 -2.45 60.40 -5.13
C ARG A 54 -1.19 59.83 -4.49
N ALA A 55 -0.53 60.61 -3.64
CA ALA A 55 0.67 60.18 -2.93
C ALA A 55 0.38 59.03 -1.97
N GLN A 56 -0.70 59.12 -1.19
CA GLN A 56 -1.10 58.03 -0.28
C GLN A 56 -1.51 56.77 -1.05
N PHE A 57 -2.23 56.88 -2.17
CA PHE A 57 -2.61 55.73 -2.98
C PHE A 57 -1.41 55.06 -3.65
N ALA A 58 -0.48 55.84 -4.21
CA ALA A 58 0.74 55.31 -4.81
C ALA A 58 1.58 54.57 -3.75
N GLN A 59 1.68 55.12 -2.55
CA GLN A 59 2.44 54.53 -1.46
C GLN A 59 1.78 53.25 -0.91
N VAL A 60 0.46 53.21 -0.82
CA VAL A 60 -0.29 52.00 -0.41
C VAL A 60 -0.22 50.91 -1.48
N LEU A 61 -0.31 51.27 -2.76
CA LEU A 61 -0.15 50.32 -3.88
C LEU A 61 1.26 49.74 -3.93
N ASP A 62 2.29 50.58 -3.82
CA ASP A 62 3.68 50.11 -3.81
C ASP A 62 3.93 49.19 -2.60
N SER A 63 3.45 49.59 -1.41
CA SER A 63 3.54 48.76 -0.20
C SER A 63 2.82 47.42 -0.35
N ASN A 64 1.59 47.39 -0.90
CA ASN A 64 0.85 46.14 -1.11
C ASN A 64 1.50 45.26 -2.18
N THR A 65 2.01 45.85 -3.26
CA THR A 65 2.66 45.11 -4.35
C THR A 65 3.95 44.47 -3.85
N GLN A 66 4.75 45.18 -3.04
CA GLN A 66 5.92 44.64 -2.37
C GLN A 66 5.58 43.54 -1.37
N LEU A 67 4.49 43.69 -0.61
CA LEU A 67 4.04 42.70 0.37
C LEU A 67 3.54 41.41 -0.30
N ILE A 68 2.84 41.54 -1.43
CA ILE A 68 2.41 40.41 -2.26
C ILE A 68 3.62 39.73 -2.92
N HIS A 69 4.59 40.50 -3.45
CA HIS A 69 5.82 39.92 -3.99
C HIS A 69 6.65 39.20 -2.94
N GLN A 70 6.73 39.73 -1.71
CA GLN A 70 7.37 39.04 -0.59
C GLN A 70 6.62 37.78 -0.19
N GLN A 71 5.29 37.81 -0.09
CA GLN A 71 4.50 36.62 0.25
C GLN A 71 4.55 35.56 -0.84
N LEU A 72 4.50 35.93 -2.12
CA LEU A 72 4.68 35.01 -3.23
C LEU A 72 6.09 34.46 -3.29
N GLY A 73 7.12 35.28 -3.04
CA GLY A 73 8.50 34.83 -2.93
C GLY A 73 8.71 33.83 -1.79
N GLN A 74 8.09 34.08 -0.63
CA GLN A 74 8.11 33.17 0.52
C GLN A 74 7.31 31.90 0.27
N LEU A 75 6.17 31.97 -0.42
CA LEU A 75 5.38 30.80 -0.81
C LEU A 75 6.13 29.94 -1.84
N LEU A 76 6.71 30.56 -2.87
CA LEU A 76 7.54 29.86 -3.84
C LEU A 76 8.79 29.27 -3.17
N GLY A 77 9.42 30.00 -2.24
CA GLY A 77 10.51 29.50 -1.41
C GLY A 77 10.09 28.28 -0.59
N ASN A 78 8.99 28.36 0.15
CA ASN A 78 8.46 27.27 0.98
C ASN A 78 8.02 26.06 0.14
N VAL A 79 7.46 26.27 -1.04
CA VAL A 79 7.10 25.19 -1.97
C VAL A 79 8.36 24.53 -2.52
N ASN A 80 9.38 25.30 -2.88
CA ASN A 80 10.64 24.76 -3.40
C ASN A 80 11.43 24.02 -2.30
N GLU A 81 11.41 24.53 -1.06
CA GLU A 81 11.98 23.88 0.11
C GLU A 81 11.24 22.57 0.42
N ARG A 82 9.90 22.57 0.39
CA ARG A 82 9.08 21.35 0.56
C ARG A 82 9.24 20.36 -0.59
N LEU A 83 9.45 20.81 -1.82
CA LEU A 83 9.76 19.93 -2.96
C LEU A 83 11.16 19.32 -2.83
N ARG A 84 12.14 20.07 -2.33
CA ARG A 84 13.46 19.54 -1.97
C ARG A 84 13.38 18.55 -0.81
N GLU A 85 12.60 18.86 0.21
CA GLU A 85 12.37 17.99 1.36
C GLU A 85 11.65 16.70 0.94
N ASN A 86 10.61 16.79 0.09
CA ASN A 86 9.96 15.63 -0.51
C ASN A 86 10.89 14.83 -1.43
N SER A 87 11.76 15.50 -2.19
CA SER A 87 12.77 14.81 -2.99
C SER A 87 13.79 14.09 -2.09
N GLY A 88 14.16 14.68 -0.97
CA GLY A 88 15.00 14.06 0.06
C GLY A 88 14.31 12.90 0.76
N VAL A 89 13.00 12.98 1.01
CA VAL A 89 12.17 11.87 1.51
C VAL A 89 12.06 10.77 0.47
N LEU A 90 11.89 11.07 -0.82
CA LEU A 90 11.90 10.09 -1.90
C LEU A 90 13.27 9.41 -2.02
N GLN A 91 14.36 10.15 -1.86
CA GLN A 91 15.72 9.59 -1.87
C GLN A 91 15.97 8.70 -0.64
N LYS A 92 15.52 9.12 0.55
CA LYS A 92 15.51 8.29 1.77
C LYS A 92 14.61 7.06 1.62
N THR A 93 13.49 7.19 0.91
CA THR A 93 12.56 6.09 0.63
C THR A 93 13.17 5.11 -0.38
N GLN A 94 13.88 5.60 -1.39
CA GLN A 94 14.68 4.76 -2.30
C GLN A 94 15.84 4.07 -1.58
N GLN A 95 16.51 4.77 -0.66
CA GLN A 95 17.57 4.18 0.15
C GLN A 95 17.02 3.13 1.13
N ALA A 96 15.89 3.41 1.78
CA ALA A 96 15.18 2.46 2.63
C ALA A 96 14.60 1.27 1.83
N LEU A 97 14.13 1.50 0.60
CA LEU A 97 13.73 0.42 -0.32
C LEU A 97 14.95 -0.40 -0.76
N GLY A 98 16.10 0.23 -1.03
CA GLY A 98 17.36 -0.44 -1.30
C GLY A 98 17.81 -1.30 -0.12
N GLU A 99 17.79 -0.77 1.10
CA GLU A 99 18.10 -1.51 2.33
C GLU A 99 17.11 -2.63 2.60
N ARG A 100 15.82 -2.44 2.30
CA ARG A 100 14.78 -3.48 2.40
C ARG A 100 14.95 -4.56 1.33
N LEU A 101 15.31 -4.20 0.10
CA LEU A 101 15.62 -5.13 -0.98
C LEU A 101 16.90 -5.91 -0.68
N ASP A 102 17.92 -5.27 -0.11
CA ASP A 102 19.14 -5.91 0.37
C ASP A 102 18.86 -6.84 1.55
N ASN A 103 18.01 -6.44 2.50
CA ASN A 103 17.57 -7.31 3.58
C ASN A 103 16.71 -8.46 3.06
N ALA A 104 15.85 -8.24 2.07
CA ALA A 104 15.09 -9.30 1.42
C ALA A 104 16.02 -10.25 0.65
N ALA A 105 17.02 -9.75 -0.07
CA ALA A 105 18.04 -10.54 -0.75
C ALA A 105 18.92 -11.31 0.26
N ARG A 106 19.25 -10.72 1.42
CA ARG A 106 19.92 -11.43 2.53
C ARG A 106 19.02 -12.47 3.16
N VAL A 107 17.73 -12.21 3.35
CA VAL A 107 16.78 -13.18 3.91
C VAL A 107 16.58 -14.33 2.93
N VAL A 108 16.41 -14.08 1.63
CA VAL A 108 16.37 -15.10 0.56
C VAL A 108 17.70 -15.85 0.50
N GLY A 109 18.83 -15.15 0.57
CA GLY A 109 20.16 -15.76 0.63
C GLY A 109 20.38 -16.59 1.90
N ASN A 110 19.84 -16.16 3.05
CA ASN A 110 19.87 -16.90 4.31
C ASN A 110 18.91 -18.08 4.29
N VAL A 111 17.78 -18.00 3.57
CA VAL A 111 16.89 -19.14 3.30
C VAL A 111 17.59 -20.14 2.39
N GLN A 112 18.30 -19.68 1.36
CA GLN A 112 19.13 -20.52 0.48
C GLN A 112 20.31 -21.16 1.23
N LYS A 113 20.92 -20.43 2.17
CA LYS A 113 21.96 -20.93 3.07
C LYS A 113 21.39 -21.89 4.11
N SER A 114 20.17 -21.65 4.60
CA SER A 114 19.42 -22.54 5.49
C SER A 114 19.03 -23.83 4.76
N LEU A 115 18.70 -23.75 3.47
CA LEU A 115 18.51 -24.88 2.56
C LEU A 115 19.81 -25.64 2.31
N GLY A 116 20.95 -24.94 2.18
CA GLY A 116 22.28 -25.56 2.11
C GLY A 116 22.71 -26.24 3.42
N SER A 117 22.39 -25.65 4.58
CA SER A 117 22.58 -26.32 5.88
C SER A 117 21.57 -27.44 6.12
N LEU A 118 20.45 -27.47 5.39
CA LEU A 118 19.52 -28.60 5.33
C LEU A 118 20.16 -29.80 4.62
N GLU A 119 21.05 -29.57 3.65
CA GLU A 119 21.86 -30.59 2.99
C GLU A 119 22.94 -31.16 3.94
N GLU A 120 23.51 -30.29 4.78
CA GLU A 120 24.47 -30.67 5.82
C GLU A 120 23.79 -31.40 7.00
N ALA A 121 22.56 -31.00 7.36
CA ALA A 121 21.68 -31.73 8.27
C ALA A 121 21.26 -33.09 7.67
N ASN A 122 20.96 -33.16 6.37
CA ASN A 122 20.71 -34.43 5.66
C ASN A 122 21.92 -35.37 5.74
N ARG A 123 23.15 -34.84 5.72
CA ARG A 123 24.39 -35.63 5.91
C ARG A 123 24.52 -36.17 7.34
N LYS A 124 24.25 -35.34 8.35
CA LYS A 124 24.22 -35.78 9.77
C LYS A 124 23.07 -36.75 10.07
N ILE A 125 21.95 -36.66 9.36
CA ILE A 125 20.81 -37.58 9.47
C ILE A 125 21.10 -38.93 8.80
N TYR A 126 21.93 -38.97 7.74
CA TYR A 126 22.43 -40.24 7.16
C TYR A 126 23.20 -41.06 8.21
N ASP A 127 23.90 -40.40 9.13
CA ASP A 127 24.61 -41.04 10.24
C ASP A 127 23.66 -41.44 11.39
N VAL A 128 22.57 -40.70 11.65
CA VAL A 128 21.51 -41.12 12.59
C VAL A 128 20.71 -42.32 12.07
N GLY A 129 20.54 -42.44 10.75
CA GLY A 129 19.93 -43.60 10.09
C GLY A 129 20.69 -44.91 10.30
N LYS A 130 21.99 -44.86 10.63
CA LYS A 130 22.78 -46.05 11.02
C LYS A 130 22.43 -46.56 12.42
N ASP A 131 22.09 -45.67 13.36
CA ASP A 131 21.70 -46.05 14.73
C ASP A 131 20.29 -46.64 14.81
N ILE A 132 19.48 -46.49 13.74
CA ILE A 132 18.16 -47.11 13.55
C ILE A 132 18.24 -48.62 13.22
N ALA A 133 19.44 -49.19 13.03
CA ALA A 133 19.60 -50.65 13.04
C ALA A 133 19.19 -51.26 14.40
N SER A 134 19.24 -50.48 15.49
CA SER A 134 18.82 -50.90 16.84
C SER A 134 17.29 -50.97 17.04
N LEU A 135 16.48 -50.43 16.11
CA LEU A 135 15.00 -50.54 16.17
C LEU A 135 14.49 -51.97 15.93
N GLN A 136 15.33 -52.87 15.41
CA GLN A 136 15.04 -54.31 15.36
C GLN A 136 14.81 -54.93 16.75
N GLU A 137 15.47 -54.40 17.79
CA GLU A 137 15.35 -54.90 19.16
C GLU A 137 14.04 -54.42 19.84
N ILE A 138 13.57 -53.21 19.54
CA ILE A 138 12.39 -52.60 20.19
C ILE A 138 11.08 -53.24 19.68
N LEU A 139 11.03 -53.70 18.42
CA LEU A 139 9.84 -54.34 17.83
C LEU A 139 9.65 -55.82 18.26
N ARG A 140 10.59 -56.40 19.01
CA ARG A 140 10.51 -57.79 19.52
C ARG A 140 9.41 -57.98 20.58
N ALA A 141 9.06 -56.95 21.35
CA ALA A 141 8.07 -57.05 22.43
C ALA A 141 6.60 -57.05 21.93
N PRO A 142 5.78 -58.08 22.22
CA PRO A 142 4.40 -58.19 21.71
C PRO A 142 3.41 -57.14 22.23
N LYS A 143 3.60 -56.62 23.44
CA LYS A 143 2.64 -55.73 24.13
C LYS A 143 2.69 -54.27 23.69
N LEU A 144 3.69 -53.86 22.90
CA LEU A 144 3.89 -52.47 22.45
C LEU A 144 3.53 -52.26 20.96
N ARG A 145 3.16 -53.33 20.25
CA ARG A 145 3.21 -53.40 18.78
C ARG A 145 2.07 -52.68 18.04
N GLY A 146 0.93 -52.46 18.70
CA GLY A 146 -0.24 -51.82 18.07
C GLY A 146 -0.16 -50.29 17.97
N GLY A 147 0.55 -49.64 18.89
CA GLY A 147 0.60 -48.18 18.99
C GLY A 147 1.95 -47.55 18.65
N LEU A 148 3.01 -48.33 18.43
CA LEU A 148 4.33 -47.78 18.11
C LEU A 148 4.35 -47.07 16.75
N GLY A 149 3.65 -47.60 15.74
CA GLY A 149 3.54 -46.95 14.43
C GLY A 149 2.85 -45.59 14.54
N GLU A 150 1.72 -45.54 15.26
CA GLU A 150 0.98 -44.31 15.55
C GLU A 150 1.82 -43.32 16.38
N PHE A 151 2.57 -43.81 17.37
CA PHE A 151 3.46 -43.00 18.19
C PHE A 151 4.57 -42.36 17.35
N PHE A 152 5.29 -43.14 16.54
CA PHE A 152 6.34 -42.60 15.67
C PHE A 152 5.80 -41.64 14.62
N LEU A 153 4.63 -41.94 14.05
CA LEU A 153 3.93 -41.04 13.14
C LEU A 153 3.60 -39.71 13.84
N GLY A 154 2.99 -39.76 15.02
CA GLY A 154 2.63 -38.58 15.80
C GLY A 154 3.84 -37.75 16.25
N ASP A 155 4.90 -38.42 16.71
CA ASP A 155 6.17 -37.79 17.10
C ASP A 155 6.79 -37.05 15.91
N LEU A 156 6.93 -37.72 14.77
CA LEU A 156 7.49 -37.13 13.55
C LEU A 156 6.67 -35.94 13.02
N LEU A 157 5.33 -36.05 13.05
CA LEU A 157 4.43 -34.95 12.71
C LEU A 157 4.64 -33.74 13.64
N SER A 158 4.71 -33.97 14.96
CA SER A 158 4.84 -32.91 15.95
C SER A 158 6.18 -32.16 15.91
N GLN A 159 7.25 -32.84 15.45
CA GLN A 159 8.57 -32.24 15.32
C GLN A 159 8.68 -31.33 14.08
N ILE A 160 7.88 -31.57 13.04
CA ILE A 160 8.02 -30.91 11.72
C ILE A 160 6.89 -29.94 11.44
N LEU A 161 5.65 -30.32 11.74
CA LEU A 161 4.46 -29.53 11.47
C LEU A 161 3.97 -28.81 12.74
N PRO A 162 3.52 -27.56 12.62
CA PRO A 162 2.81 -26.91 13.71
C PRO A 162 1.52 -27.69 14.06
N PRO A 163 1.07 -27.67 15.32
CA PRO A 163 -0.09 -28.45 15.78
C PRO A 163 -1.38 -28.22 14.96
N ASP A 164 -1.58 -27.02 14.43
CA ASP A 164 -2.78 -26.67 13.64
C ASP A 164 -2.83 -27.32 12.25
N HIS A 165 -1.68 -27.86 11.79
CA HIS A 165 -1.52 -28.45 10.47
C HIS A 165 -1.67 -29.98 10.45
N PHE A 166 -2.00 -30.62 11.56
CA PHE A 166 -2.35 -32.03 11.56
C PHE A 166 -3.31 -32.37 12.69
N THR A 167 -3.95 -33.53 12.59
CA THR A 167 -4.79 -34.08 13.64
C THR A 167 -4.56 -35.58 13.68
N THR A 168 -4.22 -36.11 14.85
CA THR A 168 -4.11 -37.56 15.05
C THR A 168 -5.49 -38.15 15.31
N GLN A 169 -5.70 -39.42 14.94
CA GLN A 169 -6.96 -40.15 15.14
C GLN A 169 -8.18 -39.41 14.55
N TYR A 170 -8.01 -38.83 13.36
CA TYR A 170 -9.05 -38.06 12.68
C TYR A 170 -10.21 -38.97 12.27
N SER A 171 -11.43 -38.59 12.63
CA SER A 171 -12.64 -39.37 12.38
C SER A 171 -13.42 -38.81 11.18
N PHE A 172 -13.70 -39.66 10.20
CA PHE A 172 -14.58 -39.34 9.07
C PHE A 172 -16.05 -39.53 9.44
N ARG A 173 -16.98 -39.05 8.60
CA ARG A 173 -18.43 -39.14 8.84
C ARG A 173 -18.92 -40.57 8.97
N SER A 174 -18.25 -41.51 8.31
CA SER A 174 -18.52 -42.95 8.41
C SER A 174 -18.21 -43.54 9.79
N GLY A 175 -17.47 -42.82 10.65
CA GLY A 175 -16.96 -43.32 11.93
C GLY A 175 -15.59 -44.00 11.81
N GLU A 176 -15.08 -44.22 10.60
CA GLU A 176 -13.72 -44.70 10.37
C GLU A 176 -12.70 -43.65 10.83
N LYS A 177 -11.60 -44.14 11.43
CA LYS A 177 -10.54 -43.28 11.98
C LYS A 177 -9.21 -43.55 11.30
N VAL A 178 -8.63 -42.50 10.73
CA VAL A 178 -7.27 -42.51 10.21
C VAL A 178 -6.28 -42.07 11.28
N ASP A 179 -5.09 -42.65 11.29
CA ASP A 179 -4.10 -42.43 12.35
C ASP A 179 -3.63 -40.98 12.40
N ALA A 180 -3.49 -40.32 11.25
CA ALA A 180 -3.33 -38.88 11.15
C ALA A 180 -3.97 -38.28 9.88
N ALA A 181 -4.36 -37.02 9.97
CA ALA A 181 -4.77 -36.20 8.82
C ALA A 181 -3.96 -34.90 8.81
N ILE A 182 -3.18 -34.69 7.76
CA ILE A 182 -2.38 -33.46 7.58
C ILE A 182 -3.23 -32.43 6.84
N ARG A 183 -3.31 -31.21 7.37
CA ARG A 183 -4.02 -30.09 6.76
C ARG A 183 -3.08 -29.29 5.86
N LEU A 184 -3.33 -29.38 4.55
CA LEU A 184 -2.60 -28.64 3.53
C LEU A 184 -3.58 -27.74 2.78
N GLY A 185 -3.50 -26.43 3.07
CA GLY A 185 -4.49 -25.47 2.57
C GLY A 185 -5.89 -25.80 3.05
N GLY A 186 -6.83 -25.98 2.10
CA GLY A 186 -8.23 -26.30 2.37
C GLY A 186 -8.56 -27.80 2.48
N SER A 187 -7.59 -28.69 2.29
CA SER A 187 -7.82 -30.13 2.17
C SER A 187 -6.95 -30.96 3.10
N LEU A 188 -7.34 -32.23 3.32
CA LEU A 188 -6.67 -33.17 4.20
C LEU A 188 -5.89 -34.23 3.42
N VAL A 189 -4.67 -34.54 3.86
CA VAL A 189 -3.90 -35.71 3.42
C VAL A 189 -3.99 -36.77 4.52
N PRO A 190 -4.73 -37.86 4.32
CA PRO A 190 -4.82 -38.96 5.28
C PRO A 190 -3.51 -39.75 5.33
N VAL A 191 -3.11 -40.18 6.53
CA VAL A 191 -1.91 -40.99 6.79
C VAL A 191 -2.28 -42.15 7.73
N ASP A 192 -2.18 -43.38 7.25
CA ASP A 192 -2.43 -44.58 8.04
C ASP A 192 -1.13 -45.37 8.23
N SER A 193 -0.90 -45.87 9.44
CA SER A 193 0.35 -46.53 9.88
C SER A 193 0.19 -48.04 10.12
N LYS A 194 -0.97 -48.63 9.79
CA LYS A 194 -1.30 -50.02 10.15
C LYS A 194 -0.64 -51.02 9.19
N PHE A 195 0.62 -51.32 9.44
CA PHE A 195 1.38 -52.25 8.61
C PHE A 195 1.37 -53.70 9.15
N PRO A 196 1.21 -54.75 8.30
CA PRO A 196 1.20 -56.16 8.74
C PRO A 196 2.60 -56.70 9.08
N LEU A 197 3.22 -56.16 10.12
CA LEU A 197 4.59 -56.50 10.57
C LEU A 197 4.76 -57.99 10.92
N GLU A 198 3.71 -58.67 11.37
CA GLU A 198 3.79 -60.08 11.75
C GLU A 198 4.10 -60.99 10.54
N ASN A 199 3.42 -60.77 9.42
CA ASN A 199 3.65 -61.58 8.21
C ASN A 199 4.99 -61.24 7.55
N PHE A 200 5.47 -60.00 7.70
CA PHE A 200 6.84 -59.65 7.34
C PHE A 200 7.87 -60.44 8.17
N ARG A 201 7.65 -60.54 9.48
CA ARG A 201 8.56 -61.30 10.36
C ARG A 201 8.58 -62.78 9.99
N ARG A 202 7.41 -63.39 9.75
CA ARG A 202 7.32 -64.79 9.29
C ARG A 202 8.07 -65.01 7.97
N MET A 203 8.04 -64.03 7.07
CA MET A 203 8.81 -64.09 5.82
C MET A 203 10.32 -64.07 6.05
N LEU A 204 10.81 -63.27 7.01
CA LEU A 204 12.24 -63.23 7.36
C LEU A 204 12.73 -64.46 8.14
N GLU A 205 11.88 -65.02 9.01
CA GLU A 205 12.19 -66.17 9.85
C GLU A 205 12.06 -67.52 9.11
N ALA A 206 11.47 -67.52 7.91
CA ALA A 206 11.28 -68.73 7.10
C ALA A 206 12.63 -69.34 6.68
N VAL A 207 12.80 -70.65 6.92
CA VAL A 207 14.08 -71.34 6.74
C VAL A 207 14.16 -71.97 5.35
N SER A 208 13.09 -72.65 4.91
CA SER A 208 13.03 -73.26 3.58
C SER A 208 12.60 -72.28 2.49
N ASP A 209 13.03 -72.52 1.26
CA ASP A 209 12.67 -71.65 0.12
C ASP A 209 11.17 -71.70 -0.22
N GLU A 210 10.52 -72.83 0.04
CA GLU A 210 9.07 -73.01 -0.11
C GLU A 210 8.28 -72.20 0.93
N GLU A 211 8.73 -72.19 2.19
CA GLU A 211 8.15 -71.37 3.25
C GLU A 211 8.36 -69.88 2.98
N LYS A 212 9.56 -69.47 2.56
CA LYS A 212 9.87 -68.09 2.18
C LYS A 212 8.95 -67.60 1.07
N THR A 213 8.75 -68.41 0.03
CA THR A 213 7.88 -68.07 -1.10
C THR A 213 6.43 -67.93 -0.65
N ARG A 214 5.93 -68.86 0.18
CA ARG A 214 4.56 -68.81 0.71
C ARG A 214 4.34 -67.60 1.63
N ALA A 215 5.26 -67.37 2.56
CA ALA A 215 5.20 -66.25 3.50
C ALA A 215 5.26 -64.91 2.78
N ARG A 216 6.12 -64.79 1.75
CA ARG A 216 6.18 -63.60 0.89
C ARG A 216 4.85 -63.36 0.17
N ARG A 217 4.26 -64.39 -0.44
CA ARG A 217 2.98 -64.26 -1.15
C ARG A 217 1.85 -63.81 -0.22
N GLN A 218 1.79 -64.39 0.99
CA GLN A 218 0.82 -63.99 2.01
C GLN A 218 1.02 -62.54 2.44
N PHE A 219 2.26 -62.16 2.76
CA PHE A 219 2.61 -60.80 3.13
C PHE A 219 2.21 -59.78 2.05
N MET A 220 2.52 -60.05 0.79
CA MET A 220 2.12 -59.17 -0.33
C MET A 220 0.61 -59.04 -0.45
N ALA A 221 -0.15 -60.13 -0.24
CA ALA A 221 -1.61 -60.09 -0.26
C ALA A 221 -2.17 -59.20 0.87
N ASP A 222 -1.58 -59.28 2.07
CA ASP A 222 -2.01 -58.48 3.21
C ASP A 222 -1.70 -56.99 3.03
N VAL A 223 -0.55 -56.64 2.48
CA VAL A 223 -0.24 -55.23 2.17
C VAL A 223 -1.18 -54.69 1.09
N LYS A 224 -1.51 -55.46 0.05
CA LYS A 224 -2.49 -55.06 -0.98
C LYS A 224 -3.88 -54.83 -0.37
N LYS A 225 -4.34 -55.73 0.51
CA LYS A 225 -5.60 -55.57 1.23
C LYS A 225 -5.60 -54.30 2.08
N HIS A 226 -4.48 -53.97 2.70
CA HIS A 226 -4.34 -52.74 3.48
C HIS A 226 -4.38 -51.49 2.60
N VAL A 227 -3.69 -51.49 1.46
CA VAL A 227 -3.78 -50.44 0.43
C VAL A 227 -5.23 -50.21 0.00
N ASP A 228 -5.97 -51.28 -0.31
CA ASP A 228 -7.39 -51.18 -0.69
C ASP A 228 -8.26 -50.61 0.44
N ALA A 229 -7.95 -50.96 1.69
CA ALA A 229 -8.64 -50.41 2.85
C ALA A 229 -8.37 -48.92 3.01
N ILE A 230 -7.11 -48.46 2.89
CA ILE A 230 -6.76 -47.04 2.93
C ILE A 230 -7.51 -46.28 1.82
N ALA A 231 -7.43 -46.79 0.59
CA ALA A 231 -8.02 -46.14 -0.57
C ALA A 231 -9.54 -45.98 -0.43
N SER A 232 -10.23 -47.00 0.07
CA SER A 232 -11.69 -46.97 0.23
C SER A 232 -12.17 -46.18 1.44
N LYS A 233 -11.42 -46.20 2.55
CA LYS A 233 -11.88 -45.61 3.82
C LYS A 233 -11.51 -44.15 3.99
N TYR A 234 -10.40 -43.70 3.39
CA TYR A 234 -9.81 -42.40 3.72
C TYR A 234 -9.61 -41.47 2.53
N ILE A 235 -9.65 -41.96 1.29
CA ILE A 235 -9.63 -41.09 0.10
C ILE A 235 -11.08 -40.67 -0.19
N LEU A 236 -11.51 -39.60 0.46
CA LEU A 236 -12.88 -39.08 0.47
C LEU A 236 -12.90 -37.59 0.08
N PRO A 237 -12.80 -37.25 -1.23
CA PRO A 237 -12.81 -35.87 -1.69
C PRO A 237 -14.08 -35.08 -1.30
N ASP A 238 -15.21 -35.77 -1.15
CA ASP A 238 -16.49 -35.24 -0.66
C ASP A 238 -16.49 -34.90 0.84
N GLU A 239 -15.52 -35.44 1.58
CA GLU A 239 -15.20 -35.08 2.97
C GLU A 239 -13.96 -34.17 3.07
N GLY A 240 -13.46 -33.65 1.94
CA GLY A 240 -12.38 -32.65 1.92
C GLY A 240 -10.97 -33.23 1.97
N THR A 241 -10.78 -34.52 1.66
CA THR A 241 -9.44 -35.06 1.46
C THR A 241 -8.89 -34.74 0.07
N TYR A 242 -7.58 -34.79 -0.08
CA TYR A 242 -6.97 -34.96 -1.40
C TYR A 242 -7.35 -36.31 -1.99
N ASP A 243 -7.09 -36.47 -3.28
CA ASP A 243 -7.38 -37.68 -4.03
C ASP A 243 -6.31 -38.77 -3.84
N PHE A 244 -5.49 -38.66 -2.79
CA PHE A 244 -4.48 -39.63 -2.41
C PHE A 244 -4.35 -39.72 -0.88
N ALA A 245 -3.75 -40.81 -0.41
CA ALA A 245 -3.41 -41.02 0.99
C ALA A 245 -1.99 -41.55 1.14
N LEU A 246 -1.39 -41.40 2.32
CA LEU A 246 -0.07 -41.92 2.65
C LEU A 246 -0.20 -43.19 3.49
N MET A 247 0.54 -44.23 3.13
CA MET A 247 0.69 -45.44 3.93
C MET A 247 2.05 -45.43 4.61
N TYR A 248 2.07 -45.13 5.91
CA TYR A 248 3.29 -45.03 6.70
C TYR A 248 3.77 -46.40 7.16
N ILE A 249 4.99 -46.77 6.75
CA ILE A 249 5.68 -47.99 7.15
C ILE A 249 6.73 -47.59 8.19
N PRO A 250 6.55 -47.91 9.48
CA PRO A 250 7.38 -47.36 10.57
C PRO A 250 8.84 -47.86 10.60
N ALA A 251 9.22 -48.76 9.69
CA ALA A 251 10.56 -49.34 9.65
C ALA A 251 11.15 -49.28 8.23
N GLU A 252 12.32 -48.67 8.11
CA GLU A 252 12.97 -48.40 6.82
C GLU A 252 13.34 -49.69 6.07
N ASN A 253 13.84 -50.70 6.78
CA ASN A 253 14.18 -51.99 6.19
C ASN A 253 12.96 -52.72 5.65
N VAL A 254 11.81 -52.61 6.34
CA VAL A 254 10.54 -53.16 5.89
C VAL A 254 10.11 -52.47 4.61
N TYR A 255 10.19 -51.14 4.55
CA TYR A 255 9.91 -50.37 3.34
C TYR A 255 10.80 -50.80 2.17
N TYR A 256 12.12 -50.92 2.38
CA TYR A 256 13.06 -51.31 1.33
C TYR A 256 12.74 -52.72 0.77
N GLU A 257 12.54 -53.71 1.64
CA GLU A 257 12.24 -55.09 1.22
C GLU A 257 10.85 -55.21 0.57
N THR A 258 9.89 -54.38 0.96
CA THR A 258 8.49 -54.49 0.52
C THR A 258 8.18 -53.67 -0.73
N ILE A 259 8.74 -52.45 -0.82
CA ILE A 259 8.41 -51.46 -1.85
C ILE A 259 9.52 -51.41 -2.90
N ILE A 260 10.79 -51.30 -2.48
CA ILE A 260 11.92 -51.09 -3.40
C ILE A 260 12.36 -52.40 -4.07
N LYS A 261 12.56 -53.46 -3.29
CA LYS A 261 13.05 -54.75 -3.81
C LYS A 261 11.99 -55.51 -4.61
N ASP A 262 10.71 -55.32 -4.31
CA ASP A 262 9.63 -55.90 -5.12
C ASP A 262 9.56 -55.27 -6.51
N ASP A 263 9.80 -53.95 -6.60
CA ASP A 263 9.82 -53.21 -7.86
C ASP A 263 10.98 -53.63 -8.78
N SER A 264 12.15 -53.95 -8.20
CA SER A 264 13.32 -54.41 -8.96
C SER A 264 13.21 -55.83 -9.50
N LEU A 265 12.27 -56.64 -8.99
CA LEU A 265 12.09 -58.04 -9.38
C LEU A 265 11.12 -58.24 -10.57
N GLY A 266 10.57 -57.17 -11.13
CA GLY A 266 9.92 -57.18 -12.45
C GLY A 266 8.65 -58.04 -12.59
N GLY A 267 8.00 -58.44 -11.49
CA GLY A 267 6.71 -59.11 -11.54
C GLY A 267 5.63 -58.21 -12.14
N GLU A 268 4.64 -58.80 -12.83
CA GLU A 268 3.68 -58.09 -13.72
C GLU A 268 2.94 -56.86 -13.13
N ARG A 269 2.91 -56.69 -11.79
CA ARG A 269 2.60 -55.42 -11.09
C ARG A 269 3.29 -55.41 -9.72
N SER A 270 4.35 -54.62 -9.57
CA SER A 270 5.00 -54.41 -8.27
C SER A 270 4.01 -53.83 -7.25
N LEU A 271 4.24 -54.10 -5.96
CA LEU A 271 3.39 -53.57 -4.89
C LEU A 271 3.32 -52.03 -4.90
N SER A 272 4.43 -51.38 -5.24
CA SER A 272 4.55 -49.93 -5.42
C SER A 272 3.61 -49.41 -6.49
N GLN A 273 3.61 -50.03 -7.67
CA GLN A 273 2.70 -49.67 -8.77
C GLN A 273 1.24 -49.93 -8.40
N TYR A 274 0.94 -51.02 -7.68
CA TYR A 274 -0.40 -51.30 -7.20
C TYR A 274 -0.90 -50.20 -6.26
N ALA A 275 -0.09 -49.82 -5.27
CA ALA A 275 -0.42 -48.77 -4.31
C ALA A 275 -0.65 -47.42 -5.01
N LEU A 276 0.25 -47.01 -5.90
CA LEU A 276 0.11 -45.79 -6.68
C LEU A 276 -1.12 -45.80 -7.59
N GLY A 277 -1.45 -46.94 -8.21
CA GLY A 277 -2.68 -47.10 -8.99
C GLY A 277 -3.96 -46.96 -8.17
N LYS A 278 -3.88 -47.20 -6.84
CA LYS A 278 -4.95 -46.96 -5.86
C LYS A 278 -4.85 -45.58 -5.20
N ARG A 279 -3.92 -44.74 -5.66
CA ARG A 279 -3.63 -43.41 -5.08
C ARG A 279 -3.21 -43.48 -3.61
N VAL A 280 -2.59 -44.59 -3.21
CA VAL A 280 -1.98 -44.76 -1.89
C VAL A 280 -0.47 -44.72 -2.10
N ILE A 281 0.21 -43.80 -1.42
CA ILE A 281 1.65 -43.61 -1.55
C ILE A 281 2.33 -44.25 -0.33
N PRO A 282 3.06 -45.36 -0.50
CA PRO A 282 3.86 -45.93 0.58
C PRO A 282 4.98 -44.98 0.95
N VAL A 283 5.18 -44.76 2.25
CA VAL A 283 6.27 -43.92 2.77
C VAL A 283 6.92 -44.59 3.97
N SER A 284 8.24 -44.49 4.05
CA SER A 284 9.10 -44.81 5.19
C SER A 284 9.30 -43.58 6.09
N PRO A 285 9.93 -43.68 7.28
CA PRO A 285 10.25 -42.51 8.09
C PRO A 285 11.08 -41.46 7.33
N ASN A 286 12.06 -41.90 6.53
CA ASN A 286 12.92 -40.99 5.77
C ASN A 286 12.18 -40.30 4.61
N SER A 287 11.43 -41.08 3.83
CA SER A 287 10.67 -40.50 2.72
C SER A 287 9.52 -39.62 3.23
N PHE A 288 8.83 -40.03 4.29
CA PHE A 288 7.78 -39.24 4.92
C PHE A 288 8.32 -37.91 5.47
N TYR A 289 9.49 -37.90 6.10
CA TYR A 289 10.19 -36.67 6.47
C TYR A 289 10.36 -35.72 5.28
N ALA A 290 10.84 -36.23 4.14
CA ALA A 290 11.00 -35.42 2.93
C ALA A 290 9.66 -34.85 2.41
N TYR A 291 8.59 -35.66 2.43
CA TYR A 291 7.24 -35.18 2.09
C TYR A 291 6.77 -34.09 3.06
N LEU A 292 6.98 -34.25 4.36
CA LEU A 292 6.61 -33.24 5.35
C LEU A 292 7.38 -31.93 5.15
N GLN A 293 8.67 -31.99 4.78
CA GLN A 293 9.44 -30.80 4.43
C GLN A 293 8.89 -30.09 3.18
N ALA A 294 8.51 -30.86 2.15
CA ALA A 294 7.85 -30.31 0.97
C ALA A 294 6.49 -29.66 1.32
N ILE A 295 5.72 -30.28 2.21
CA ILE A 295 4.46 -29.74 2.74
C ILE A 295 4.72 -28.41 3.48
N VAL A 296 5.73 -28.35 4.36
CA VAL A 296 6.11 -27.11 5.07
C VAL A 296 6.47 -26.00 4.07
N LEU A 297 7.24 -26.33 3.04
CA LEU A 297 7.60 -25.36 2.00
C LEU A 297 6.36 -24.88 1.23
N GLY A 298 5.46 -25.79 0.88
CA GLY A 298 4.18 -25.48 0.25
C GLY A 298 3.32 -24.55 1.10
N LEU A 299 3.18 -24.84 2.40
CA LEU A 299 2.44 -24.01 3.35
C LEU A 299 3.01 -22.59 3.47
N LYS A 300 4.34 -22.45 3.50
CA LYS A 300 5.00 -21.14 3.47
C LYS A 300 4.70 -20.40 2.17
N GLY A 301 4.74 -21.10 1.03
CA GLY A 301 4.37 -20.54 -0.28
C GLY A 301 2.94 -20.00 -0.32
N MET A 302 1.98 -20.77 0.20
CA MET A 302 0.57 -20.36 0.28
C MET A 302 0.39 -19.10 1.13
N LYS A 303 1.09 -19.01 2.28
CA LYS A 303 1.03 -17.82 3.13
C LYS A 303 1.62 -16.58 2.46
N ILE A 304 2.69 -16.75 1.69
CA ILE A 304 3.27 -15.65 0.88
C ILE A 304 2.28 -15.19 -0.19
N GLU A 305 1.59 -16.12 -0.86
CA GLU A 305 0.58 -15.80 -1.87
C GLU A 305 -0.58 -14.99 -1.27
N GLU A 306 -1.06 -15.37 -0.08
CA GLU A 306 -2.13 -14.66 0.63
C GLU A 306 -1.73 -13.21 0.93
N HIS A 307 -0.55 -12.99 1.51
CA HIS A 307 -0.04 -11.64 1.77
C HIS A 307 0.22 -10.84 0.48
N ALA A 308 0.66 -11.49 -0.60
CA ALA A 308 0.82 -10.81 -1.88
C ALA A 308 -0.52 -10.31 -2.43
N LYS A 309 -1.60 -11.09 -2.31
CA LYS A 309 -2.95 -10.66 -2.69
C LYS A 309 -3.41 -9.46 -1.86
N GLU A 310 -3.16 -9.45 -0.55
CA GLU A 310 -3.47 -8.31 0.33
C GLU A 310 -2.72 -7.04 -0.10
N ILE A 311 -1.42 -7.16 -0.42
CA ILE A 311 -0.59 -6.04 -0.89
C ILE A 311 -1.11 -5.49 -2.21
N ILE A 312 -1.44 -6.34 -3.18
CA ILE A 312 -1.97 -5.91 -4.48
C ILE A 312 -3.30 -5.17 -4.31
N GLN A 313 -4.21 -5.69 -3.47
CA GLN A 313 -5.48 -5.01 -3.17
C GLN A 313 -5.25 -3.64 -2.51
N TYR A 314 -4.29 -3.54 -1.60
CA TYR A 314 -3.93 -2.27 -0.98
C TYR A 314 -3.36 -1.27 -2.00
N LEU A 315 -2.45 -1.70 -2.88
CA LEU A 315 -1.88 -0.86 -3.93
C LEU A 315 -2.95 -0.36 -4.90
N SER A 316 -3.91 -1.19 -5.28
CA SER A 316 -5.02 -0.78 -6.14
C SER A 316 -5.89 0.31 -5.51
N ARG A 317 -6.17 0.23 -4.20
CA ARG A 317 -6.86 1.30 -3.48
C ARG A 317 -6.03 2.59 -3.47
N LEU A 318 -4.74 2.48 -3.18
CA LEU A 318 -3.82 3.63 -3.15
C LEU A 318 -3.71 4.34 -4.51
N GLU A 319 -3.70 3.58 -5.61
CA GLU A 319 -3.71 4.13 -6.97
C GLU A 319 -4.97 4.96 -7.23
N GLY A 320 -6.13 4.46 -6.80
CA GLY A 320 -7.41 5.18 -6.90
C GLY A 320 -7.42 6.48 -6.09
N ASP A 321 -6.89 6.47 -4.88
CA ASP A 321 -6.78 7.67 -4.05
C ASP A 321 -5.80 8.70 -4.65
N PHE A 322 -4.68 8.22 -5.21
CA PHE A 322 -3.72 9.08 -5.90
C PHE A 322 -4.32 9.73 -7.17
N ALA A 323 -5.15 9.00 -7.92
CA ALA A 323 -5.84 9.55 -9.08
C ALA A 323 -6.78 10.71 -8.70
N LYS A 324 -7.59 10.55 -7.64
CA LYS A 324 -8.45 11.62 -7.12
C LYS A 324 -7.66 12.85 -6.69
N PHE A 325 -6.57 12.63 -5.92
CA PHE A 325 -5.70 13.72 -5.50
C PHE A 325 -5.10 14.46 -6.70
N LYS A 326 -4.68 13.74 -7.76
CA LYS A 326 -4.17 14.34 -8.99
C LYS A 326 -5.21 15.21 -9.69
N GLU A 327 -6.47 14.80 -9.72
CA GLU A 327 -7.58 15.60 -10.28
C GLU A 327 -7.79 16.89 -9.50
N GLU A 328 -7.86 16.81 -8.16
CA GLU A 328 -7.98 17.97 -7.27
C GLU A 328 -6.80 18.94 -7.43
N PHE A 329 -5.57 18.41 -7.48
CA PHE A 329 -4.36 19.20 -7.68
C PHE A 329 -4.35 19.89 -9.05
N THR A 330 -4.81 19.20 -10.10
CA THR A 330 -4.93 19.77 -11.45
C THR A 330 -5.97 20.90 -11.47
N LEU A 331 -7.10 20.73 -10.79
CA LEU A 331 -8.13 21.76 -10.66
C LEU A 331 -7.60 22.99 -9.93
N LEU A 332 -6.88 22.79 -8.83
CA LEU A 332 -6.22 23.88 -8.09
C LEU A 332 -5.25 24.66 -8.98
N GLY A 333 -4.44 23.97 -9.79
CA GLY A 333 -3.55 24.60 -10.77
C GLY A 333 -4.29 25.50 -11.77
N LYS A 334 -5.47 25.06 -12.27
CA LYS A 334 -6.32 25.88 -13.15
C LYS A 334 -6.82 27.14 -12.45
N HIS A 335 -7.29 27.02 -11.20
CA HIS A 335 -7.76 28.17 -10.42
C HIS A 335 -6.66 29.19 -10.16
N LEU A 336 -5.44 28.75 -9.85
CA LEU A 336 -4.28 29.64 -9.71
C LEU A 336 -3.94 30.36 -11.03
N GLY A 337 -3.99 29.65 -12.16
CA GLY A 337 -3.81 30.27 -13.49
C GLY A 337 -4.85 31.35 -13.80
N HIS A 338 -6.12 31.09 -13.47
CA HIS A 338 -7.20 32.08 -13.64
C HIS A 338 -6.97 33.30 -12.73
N ALA A 339 -6.60 33.09 -11.47
CA ALA A 339 -6.30 34.17 -10.53
C ALA A 339 -5.16 35.05 -11.04
N GLN A 340 -4.08 34.44 -11.56
CA GLN A 340 -2.95 35.16 -12.16
C GLN A 340 -3.37 35.99 -13.37
N SER A 341 -4.15 35.43 -14.30
CA SER A 341 -4.63 36.18 -15.48
C SER A 341 -5.57 37.33 -15.11
N SER A 342 -6.42 37.13 -14.10
CA SER A 342 -7.30 38.18 -13.59
C SER A 342 -6.48 39.31 -12.95
N PHE A 343 -5.45 38.97 -12.19
CA PHE A 343 -4.53 39.95 -11.60
C PHE A 343 -3.83 40.79 -12.68
N GLN A 344 -3.22 40.16 -13.68
CA GLN A 344 -2.56 40.85 -14.80
C GLN A 344 -3.52 41.75 -15.61
N SER A 345 -4.79 41.33 -15.73
CA SER A 345 -5.81 42.13 -16.42
C SER A 345 -6.21 43.37 -15.60
N ALA A 346 -6.32 43.23 -14.28
CA ALA A 346 -6.61 44.33 -13.38
C ALA A 346 -5.45 45.34 -13.35
N GLU A 347 -4.21 44.86 -13.30
CA GLU A 347 -2.99 45.66 -13.38
C GLU A 347 -2.96 46.52 -14.66
N LYS A 348 -3.17 45.93 -15.84
CA LYS A 348 -3.25 46.68 -17.11
C LYS A 348 -4.33 47.75 -17.12
N ARG A 349 -5.50 47.48 -16.53
CA ARG A 349 -6.59 48.47 -16.44
C ARG A 349 -6.22 49.61 -15.50
N LEU A 350 -5.53 49.30 -14.40
CA LEU A 350 -5.03 50.29 -13.46
C LEU A 350 -4.02 51.21 -14.13
N ASP A 351 -3.08 50.67 -14.92
CA ASP A 351 -2.12 51.45 -15.70
C ASP A 351 -2.81 52.38 -16.70
N GLN A 352 -3.77 51.85 -17.47
CA GLN A 352 -4.56 52.65 -18.42
C GLN A 352 -5.36 53.75 -17.73
N PHE A 353 -5.91 53.47 -16.55
CA PHE A 353 -6.62 54.46 -15.75
C PHE A 353 -5.67 55.56 -15.27
N GLY A 354 -4.47 55.20 -14.79
CA GLY A 354 -3.41 56.15 -14.46
C GLY A 354 -3.04 57.05 -15.64
N GLN A 355 -2.87 56.48 -16.83
CA GLN A 355 -2.60 57.24 -18.06
C GLN A 355 -3.74 58.20 -18.44
N LYS A 356 -5.00 57.77 -18.30
CA LYS A 356 -6.17 58.64 -18.56
C LYS A 356 -6.28 59.79 -17.55
N LEU A 357 -5.97 59.54 -16.28
CA LEU A 357 -5.88 60.57 -15.25
C LEU A 357 -4.82 61.63 -15.60
N LEU A 358 -3.64 61.19 -16.08
CA LEU A 358 -2.58 62.09 -16.54
C LEU A 358 -2.98 62.89 -17.79
N ALA A 359 -3.73 62.26 -18.70
CA ALA A 359 -4.24 62.92 -19.91
C ALA A 359 -5.36 63.94 -19.61
N ALA A 360 -6.23 63.66 -18.62
CA ALA A 360 -7.28 64.60 -18.19
C ALA A 360 -6.68 65.83 -17.49
N ASP A 361 -5.65 65.64 -16.66
CA ASP A 361 -4.88 66.70 -15.99
C ASP A 361 -4.17 67.63 -16.99
N SER A 362 -3.80 67.10 -18.16
CA SER A 362 -3.17 67.87 -19.24
C SER A 362 -4.15 68.48 -20.26
N GLY A 363 -5.41 68.01 -20.28
CA GLY A 363 -6.47 68.46 -21.19
C GLY A 363 -7.20 69.74 -20.77
N GLU A 364 -7.27 70.07 -19.48
CA GLU A 364 -7.92 71.30 -18.98
C GLU A 364 -7.10 72.59 -19.23
N ARG A 365 -5.91 72.49 -19.84
CA ARG A 365 -5.05 73.66 -20.15
C ARG A 365 -5.31 74.35 -21.50
N LYS A 366 -6.33 73.96 -22.26
CA LYS A 366 -6.71 74.65 -23.51
C LYS A 366 -8.22 74.80 -23.65
N LEU A 367 -8.78 75.83 -23.02
CA LEU A 367 -10.01 76.45 -23.48
C LEU A 367 -9.63 77.64 -24.39
N PRO A 368 -10.09 77.70 -25.65
CA PRO A 368 -9.95 78.90 -26.47
C PRO A 368 -11.00 79.92 -26.02
N GLY A 369 -10.55 81.13 -25.69
CA GLY A 369 -11.42 82.28 -25.43
C GLY A 369 -12.34 82.57 -26.64
N PRO A 370 -13.53 83.10 -26.37
CA PRO A 370 -13.69 84.56 -26.42
C PRO A 370 -14.11 85.20 -25.09
#